data_AF-Q3L5A8-F1
#
_entry.id   AF-Q3L5A8-F1
#
_cell.length_a   1.000
_cell.length_b   1.000
_cell.length_c   1.000
_cell.angle_alpha   90.00
_cell.angle_beta   90.00
_cell.angle_gamma   90.00
#
_symmetry.space_group_name_H-M   'P 1'
#
loop_
_entity.id
_entity.type
_entity.pdbx_description
1 polymer ?
#
loop_
_entity_poly.entity_id
_entity_poly.type
_entity_poly.pdbx_seq_one_letter_code
_entity_poly.pdbx_strand_id
1 'polypeptide(L)'
;FKIIPMFKVGVLQPATVSIYEYYNPKQCRRFYHPQRDQGKVLQICRDNQPEVCKCAEEECSMQKKDKIDNFERHDKACDAEVKIDYVYKVTMESYVDHNSTDVYMMRINQVIKEGSDKEPSGKLRTFIGYSHCRETLNLKTNASYLIMGTVKNAQKVGRNQYEYLLGEQSWIEYWPTPLECQNPKYGS
;
A
#
# COMPACT_ATOMS: atom_id res chain seq x y z
N PHE A 1 -18.86 4.52 -31.15
CA PHE A 1 -17.55 3.88 -31.41
C PHE A 1 -17.32 2.80 -30.35
N LYS A 2 -16.45 1.81 -30.62
CA LYS A 2 -16.10 0.74 -29.67
C LYS A 2 -14.58 0.71 -29.51
N ILE A 3 -14.10 0.66 -28.27
CA ILE A 3 -12.66 0.54 -27.95
C ILE A 3 -12.38 -0.94 -27.67
N ILE A 4 -11.36 -1.50 -28.32
CA ILE A 4 -10.96 -2.90 -28.18
C ILE A 4 -9.50 -2.94 -27.70
N PRO A 5 -9.21 -3.56 -26.54
CA PRO A 5 -7.84 -3.67 -26.04
C PRO A 5 -7.03 -4.68 -26.87
N MET A 6 -5.83 -4.29 -27.30
CA MET A 6 -4.88 -5.17 -28.00
C MET A 6 -3.88 -5.86 -27.06
N PHE A 7 -3.56 -5.23 -25.93
CA PHE A 7 -2.61 -5.73 -24.94
C PHE A 7 -3.23 -5.69 -23.55
N LYS A 8 -2.87 -6.66 -22.70
CA LYS A 8 -3.13 -6.61 -21.25
C LYS A 8 -1.93 -5.98 -20.57
N VAL A 9 -2.15 -4.88 -19.88
CA VAL A 9 -1.14 -4.16 -19.08
C VAL A 9 -1.61 -4.08 -17.62
N GLY A 10 -0.68 -3.96 -16.67
CA GLY A 10 -1.00 -3.95 -15.24
C GLY A 10 -1.83 -2.75 -14.80
N VAL A 11 -1.44 -1.54 -15.24
CA VAL A 11 -2.16 -0.28 -14.95
C VAL A 11 -2.50 0.41 -16.27
N LEU A 12 -3.78 0.71 -16.48
CA LEU A 12 -4.24 1.49 -17.63
C LEU A 12 -4.06 2.98 -17.34
N GLN A 13 -3.46 3.71 -18.28
CA GLN A 13 -3.41 5.17 -18.19
C GLN A 13 -4.74 5.79 -18.61
N PRO A 14 -5.27 6.79 -17.89
CA PRO A 14 -6.49 7.48 -18.28
C PRO A 14 -6.38 8.15 -19.67
N ALA A 15 -7.44 8.07 -20.46
CA ALA A 15 -7.53 8.75 -21.74
C ALA A 15 -8.11 10.16 -21.57
N THR A 16 -7.66 11.12 -22.38
CA THR A 16 -8.18 12.51 -22.37
C THR A 16 -9.21 12.72 -23.47
N VAL A 17 -10.36 13.27 -23.13
CA VAL A 17 -11.38 13.77 -24.06
C VAL A 17 -11.34 15.29 -24.00
N SER A 18 -11.10 15.95 -25.13
CA SER A 18 -11.03 17.41 -25.23
C SER A 18 -12.08 17.93 -26.20
N ILE A 19 -12.82 18.97 -25.79
CA ILE A 19 -13.78 19.69 -26.62
C ILE A 19 -13.30 21.13 -26.71
N TYR A 20 -13.27 21.68 -27.92
CA TYR A 20 -12.91 23.07 -28.19
C TYR A 20 -13.79 23.63 -29.30
N GLU A 21 -13.97 24.94 -29.31
CA GLU A 21 -14.65 25.66 -30.39
C GLU A 21 -13.60 26.34 -31.26
N TYR A 22 -13.81 26.36 -32.58
CA TYR A 22 -12.82 26.89 -33.52
C TYR A 22 -12.45 28.37 -33.25
N TYR A 23 -13.43 29.19 -32.88
CA TYR A 23 -13.24 30.62 -32.61
C TYR A 23 -12.93 30.95 -31.15
N ASN A 24 -12.95 29.96 -30.25
CA ASN A 24 -12.66 30.16 -28.83
C ASN A 24 -11.57 29.17 -28.39
N PRO A 25 -10.35 29.64 -28.12
CA PRO A 25 -9.21 28.77 -27.78
C PRO A 25 -9.38 28.06 -26.41
N LYS A 26 -10.43 28.37 -25.64
CA LYS A 26 -10.72 27.67 -24.39
C LYS A 26 -11.21 26.25 -24.67
N GLN A 27 -10.37 25.28 -24.32
CA GLN A 27 -10.70 23.86 -24.36
C GLN A 27 -11.21 23.38 -23.01
N CYS A 28 -12.25 22.55 -23.04
CA CYS A 28 -12.69 21.76 -21.88
C CYS A 28 -12.13 20.34 -22.02
N ARG A 29 -11.47 19.83 -20.98
CA ARG A 29 -10.88 18.48 -20.96
C ARG A 29 -11.48 17.64 -19.85
N ARG A 30 -11.72 16.37 -20.13
CA ARG A 30 -12.13 15.34 -19.16
C ARG A 30 -11.28 14.09 -19.34
N PHE A 31 -11.14 13.31 -18.28
CA PHE A 31 -10.44 12.04 -18.34
C PHE A 31 -11.44 10.88 -18.30
N TYR A 32 -11.07 9.77 -18.92
CA TYR A 32 -11.82 8.53 -18.92
C TYR A 32 -10.91 7.37 -18.53
N HIS A 33 -11.37 6.54 -17.59
CA HIS A 33 -10.71 5.30 -17.22
C HIS A 33 -11.80 4.27 -16.85
N PRO A 34 -11.77 3.03 -17.39
CA PRO A 34 -12.87 2.07 -17.21
C PRO A 34 -13.17 1.72 -15.74
N GLN A 35 -12.14 1.78 -14.89
CA GLN A 35 -12.22 1.37 -13.48
C GLN A 35 -12.18 2.56 -12.50
N ARG A 36 -12.16 3.82 -12.96
CA ARG A 36 -12.00 4.98 -12.06
C ARG A 36 -13.04 6.06 -12.33
N ASP A 37 -13.51 6.65 -11.25
CA ASP A 37 -14.41 7.78 -11.33
C ASP A 37 -13.72 8.99 -12.01
N GLN A 38 -14.40 9.56 -13.00
CA GLN A 38 -13.94 10.69 -13.83
C GLN A 38 -12.56 10.51 -14.48
N GLY A 39 -12.04 9.28 -14.58
CA GLY A 39 -10.70 9.02 -15.11
C GLY A 39 -9.57 9.68 -14.33
N LYS A 40 -9.80 10.05 -13.05
CA LYS A 40 -8.79 10.74 -12.25
C LYS A 40 -7.61 9.80 -11.94
N VAL A 41 -6.43 10.39 -11.93
CA VAL A 41 -5.20 9.78 -11.41
C VAL A 41 -5.40 9.55 -9.90
N LEU A 42 -4.98 8.39 -9.40
CA LEU A 42 -5.03 8.13 -7.96
C LEU A 42 -4.01 9.03 -7.27
N GLN A 43 -4.43 9.67 -6.18
CA GLN A 43 -3.57 10.55 -5.39
C GLN A 43 -3.77 10.29 -3.91
N ILE A 44 -2.67 10.38 -3.15
CA ILE A 44 -2.69 10.45 -1.68
C ILE A 44 -2.58 11.92 -1.31
N CYS A 45 -3.68 12.49 -0.81
CA CYS A 45 -3.73 13.85 -0.30
C CYS A 45 -3.98 13.80 1.21
N ARG A 46 -3.34 14.67 1.98
CA ARG A 46 -3.58 14.77 3.42
C ARG A 46 -4.61 15.85 3.70
N ASP A 47 -5.53 15.60 4.61
CA ASP A 47 -6.56 16.59 5.02
C ASP A 47 -5.93 17.90 5.51
N ASN A 48 -4.80 17.80 6.21
CA ASN A 48 -4.08 18.96 6.76
C ASN A 48 -3.18 19.67 5.72
N GLN A 49 -2.98 19.08 4.53
CA GLN A 49 -2.18 19.64 3.43
C GLN A 49 -2.80 19.26 2.07
N PRO A 50 -4.01 19.75 1.75
CA PRO A 50 -4.74 19.33 0.55
C PRO A 50 -4.05 19.74 -0.76
N GLU A 51 -3.14 20.72 -0.71
CA GLU A 51 -2.36 21.16 -1.87
C GLU A 51 -1.14 20.26 -2.17
N VAL A 52 -0.74 19.39 -1.23
CA VAL A 52 0.41 18.49 -1.37
C VAL A 52 -0.10 17.05 -1.49
N CYS A 53 -0.34 16.64 -2.73
CA CYS A 53 -0.74 15.27 -3.05
C CYS A 53 0.43 14.50 -3.67
N LYS A 54 0.59 13.23 -3.27
CA LYS A 54 1.50 12.29 -3.91
C LYS A 54 0.74 11.43 -4.93
N CYS A 55 1.41 11.04 -6.01
CA CYS A 55 0.85 10.07 -6.94
C CYS A 55 0.63 8.73 -6.23
N ALA A 56 -0.48 8.07 -6.53
CA ALA A 56 -0.87 6.77 -6.01
C ALA A 56 -1.05 5.72 -7.15
N GLU A 57 -0.48 5.98 -8.32
CA GLU A 57 -0.43 5.03 -9.43
C GLU A 57 0.82 4.14 -9.36
N GLU A 58 0.84 3.29 -8.35
CA GLU A 58 1.90 2.29 -8.19
C GLU A 58 1.32 0.87 -8.25
N GLU A 59 2.17 -0.09 -8.56
CA GLU A 59 1.79 -1.50 -8.50
C GLU A 59 1.51 -1.93 -7.05
N CYS A 60 0.63 -2.91 -6.91
CA CYS A 60 0.23 -3.41 -5.60
C CYS A 60 1.25 -4.42 -5.06
N SER A 61 1.63 -4.27 -3.78
CA SER A 61 2.21 -5.39 -3.05
C SER A 61 1.16 -6.46 -2.84
N MET A 62 1.44 -7.65 -3.36
CA MET A 62 0.59 -8.82 -3.13
C MET A 62 0.95 -9.46 -1.79
N GLN A 63 -0.07 -9.78 -0.98
CA GLN A 63 0.15 -10.56 0.23
C GLN A 63 0.75 -11.92 -0.13
N LYS A 64 1.92 -12.21 0.45
CA LYS A 64 2.60 -13.48 0.31
C LYS A 64 1.81 -14.56 1.05
N LYS A 65 1.39 -15.59 0.32
CA LYS A 65 0.60 -16.72 0.83
C LYS A 65 1.30 -18.07 0.65
N ASP A 66 2.40 -18.09 -0.09
CA ASP A 66 3.19 -19.29 -0.35
C ASP A 66 4.02 -19.69 0.88
N LYS A 67 4.50 -20.94 0.91
CA LYS A 67 5.42 -21.39 1.97
C LYS A 67 6.80 -20.79 1.69
N ILE A 68 7.11 -19.69 2.38
CA ILE A 68 8.39 -18.99 2.28
C ILE A 68 9.35 -19.53 3.34
N ASP A 69 10.60 -19.73 2.97
CA ASP A 69 11.64 -20.16 3.90
C ASP A 69 12.21 -18.99 4.73
N ASN A 70 12.73 -19.29 5.92
CA ASN A 70 13.34 -18.29 6.79
C ASN A 70 14.58 -17.65 6.18
N PHE A 71 15.33 -18.37 5.34
CA PHE A 71 16.47 -17.79 4.63
C PHE A 71 16.03 -16.69 3.67
N GLU A 72 14.96 -16.92 2.90
CA GLU A 72 14.41 -15.92 1.97
C GLU A 72 13.91 -14.67 2.70
N ARG A 73 13.19 -14.85 3.83
CA ARG A 73 12.75 -13.71 4.66
C ARG A 73 13.94 -12.90 5.19
N HIS A 74 14.98 -13.58 5.65
CA HIS A 74 16.17 -12.94 6.20
C HIS A 74 16.97 -12.20 5.12
N ASP A 75 17.20 -12.84 3.97
CA ASP A 75 17.90 -12.23 2.84
C ASP A 75 17.16 -10.98 2.38
N LYS A 76 15.83 -11.05 2.26
CA LYS A 76 15.03 -9.87 1.90
C LYS A 76 15.08 -8.76 2.95
N ALA A 77 14.99 -9.10 4.24
CA ALA A 77 15.11 -8.12 5.32
C ALA A 77 16.47 -7.40 5.37
N CYS A 78 17.51 -8.05 4.84
CA CYS A 78 18.88 -7.57 4.75
C CYS A 78 19.28 -7.04 3.36
N ASP A 79 18.35 -7.03 2.41
CA ASP A 79 18.55 -6.60 1.03
C ASP A 79 19.03 -5.13 0.97
N ALA A 80 20.29 -4.96 0.57
CA ALA A 80 20.96 -3.67 0.48
C ALA A 80 20.59 -2.88 -0.79
N GLU A 81 20.06 -3.54 -1.83
CA GLU A 81 19.63 -2.89 -3.07
C GLU A 81 18.29 -2.20 -2.86
N VAL A 82 17.32 -2.92 -2.29
CA VAL A 82 15.98 -2.38 -1.98
C VAL A 82 16.00 -1.51 -0.72
N LYS A 83 17.00 -1.68 0.16
CA LYS A 83 17.16 -0.93 1.42
C LYS A 83 15.92 -1.01 2.30
N ILE A 84 15.58 -2.22 2.73
CA ILE A 84 14.56 -2.43 3.76
C ILE A 84 14.98 -1.67 5.02
N ASP A 85 14.14 -0.75 5.48
CA ASP A 85 14.40 0.11 6.64
C ASP A 85 13.85 -0.52 7.92
N TYR A 86 12.67 -1.13 7.85
CA TYR A 86 11.99 -1.69 9.00
C TYR A 86 11.39 -3.06 8.73
N VAL A 87 11.29 -3.86 9.80
CA VAL A 87 10.64 -5.18 9.80
C VAL A 87 9.83 -5.29 11.09
N TYR A 88 8.51 -5.36 10.96
CA TYR A 88 7.58 -5.36 12.08
C TYR A 88 6.61 -6.54 12.00
N LYS A 89 6.28 -7.10 13.16
CA LYS A 89 5.06 -7.87 13.35
C LYS A 89 3.97 -6.92 13.83
N VAL A 90 2.89 -6.84 13.08
CA VAL A 90 1.78 -5.93 13.37
C VAL A 90 0.46 -6.67 13.50
N THR A 91 -0.47 -6.14 14.26
CA THR A 91 -1.86 -6.62 14.33
C THR A 91 -2.80 -5.54 13.83
N MET A 92 -3.71 -5.88 12.93
CA MET A 92 -4.69 -4.94 12.40
C MET A 92 -5.84 -4.77 13.39
N GLU A 93 -6.03 -3.55 13.92
CA GLU A 93 -7.10 -3.25 14.88
C GLU A 93 -8.36 -2.74 14.19
N SER A 94 -8.21 -1.87 13.19
CA SER A 94 -9.32 -1.34 12.41
C SER A 94 -8.84 -0.86 11.04
N TYR A 95 -9.79 -0.60 10.13
CA TYR A 95 -9.51 0.08 8.87
C TYR A 95 -10.68 1.00 8.49
N VAL A 96 -10.36 2.03 7.70
CA VAL A 96 -11.32 2.93 7.06
C VAL A 96 -11.00 2.96 5.58
N ASP A 97 -11.99 2.73 4.74
CA ASP A 97 -11.85 2.85 3.30
C ASP A 97 -12.11 4.29 2.82
N HIS A 98 -11.31 4.75 1.88
CA HIS A 98 -11.56 5.99 1.14
C HIS A 98 -11.48 5.74 -0.37
N ASN A 99 -11.87 6.74 -1.16
CA ASN A 99 -11.97 6.62 -2.63
C ASN A 99 -10.64 6.32 -3.33
N SER A 100 -9.51 6.78 -2.80
CA SER A 100 -8.19 6.55 -3.41
C SER A 100 -7.28 5.67 -2.56
N THR A 101 -7.38 5.75 -1.23
CA THR A 101 -6.53 5.02 -0.29
C THR A 101 -7.35 4.44 0.85
N ASP A 102 -6.91 3.31 1.37
CA ASP A 102 -7.42 2.73 2.60
C ASP A 102 -6.46 3.01 3.75
N VAL A 103 -7.02 3.33 4.90
CA VAL A 103 -6.28 3.64 6.13
C VAL A 103 -6.45 2.47 7.08
N TYR A 104 -5.36 1.80 7.41
CA TYR A 104 -5.30 0.66 8.32
C TYR A 104 -4.65 1.11 9.63
N MET A 105 -5.37 0.99 10.75
CA MET A 105 -4.79 1.21 12.07
C MET A 105 -4.21 -0.12 12.57
N MET A 106 -2.89 -0.18 12.67
CA MET A 106 -2.18 -1.40 13.06
C MET A 106 -1.29 -1.16 14.27
N ARG A 107 -1.34 -2.08 15.24
CA ARG A 107 -0.45 -2.07 16.40
C ARG A 107 0.84 -2.79 16.04
N ILE A 108 1.99 -2.19 16.36
CA ILE A 108 3.28 -2.85 16.19
C ILE A 108 3.57 -3.70 17.42
N ASN A 109 3.35 -5.01 17.34
CA ASN A 109 3.52 -5.93 18.47
C ASN A 109 4.98 -6.27 18.72
N GLN A 110 5.78 -6.41 17.65
CA GLN A 110 7.18 -6.76 17.74
C GLN A 110 7.98 -6.03 16.67
N VAL A 111 9.14 -5.50 17.08
CA VAL A 111 10.12 -4.87 16.21
C VAL A 111 11.25 -5.86 15.96
N ILE A 112 11.39 -6.34 14.73
CA ILE A 112 12.43 -7.28 14.32
C ILE A 112 13.64 -6.51 13.77
N LYS A 113 13.38 -5.44 13.01
CA LYS A 113 14.38 -4.47 12.55
C LYS A 113 13.88 -3.07 12.82
N GLU A 114 14.66 -2.30 13.58
CA GLU A 114 14.39 -0.87 13.79
C GLU A 114 14.69 -0.08 12.52
N GLY A 115 13.83 0.89 12.23
CA GLY A 115 14.00 1.81 11.11
C GLY A 115 13.94 3.26 11.57
N SER A 116 13.35 4.10 10.73
CA SER A 116 13.28 5.55 10.95
C SER A 116 12.34 5.99 12.08
N ASP A 117 11.34 5.18 12.45
CA ASP A 117 10.45 5.43 13.59
C ASP A 117 11.12 5.00 14.90
N LYS A 118 11.20 5.93 15.86
CA LYS A 118 11.82 5.69 17.16
C LYS A 118 10.81 5.12 18.14
N GLU A 119 11.16 3.98 18.73
CA GLU A 119 10.33 3.23 19.67
C GLU A 119 8.93 2.88 19.12
N PRO A 120 8.82 2.17 17.99
CA PRO A 120 7.52 1.82 17.40
C PRO A 120 6.75 0.76 18.21
N SER A 121 7.46 -0.03 19.03
CA SER A 121 6.91 -1.16 19.77
C SER A 121 5.72 -0.78 20.66
N GLY A 122 4.65 -1.56 20.58
CA GLY A 122 3.39 -1.41 21.31
C GLY A 122 2.48 -0.28 20.82
N LYS A 123 2.97 0.62 19.95
CA LYS A 123 2.22 1.79 19.48
C LYS A 123 1.29 1.44 18.33
N LEU A 124 0.17 2.17 18.26
CA LEU A 124 -0.72 2.17 17.12
C LEU A 124 -0.15 3.10 16.04
N ARG A 125 -0.03 2.59 14.83
CA ARG A 125 0.50 3.31 13.66
C ARG A 125 -0.48 3.22 12.50
N THR A 126 -0.43 4.24 11.66
CA THR A 126 -1.26 4.33 10.47
C THR A 126 -0.50 3.72 9.30
N PHE A 127 -1.08 2.67 8.72
CA PHE A 127 -0.64 2.11 7.45
C PHE A 127 -1.62 2.53 6.36
N ILE A 128 -1.11 2.95 5.21
CA ILE A 128 -1.90 3.44 4.09
C ILE A 128 -1.70 2.47 2.94
N GLY A 129 -2.78 1.90 2.42
CA GLY A 129 -2.76 1.10 1.19
C GLY A 129 -3.54 1.80 0.09
N TYR A 130 -3.28 1.45 -1.17
CA TYR A 130 -4.11 1.94 -2.25
C TYR A 130 -5.44 1.20 -2.32
N SER A 131 -6.53 1.92 -2.57
CA SER A 131 -7.88 1.34 -2.64
C SER A 131 -7.98 0.23 -3.70
N HIS A 132 -7.30 0.37 -4.84
CA HIS A 132 -7.24 -0.66 -5.89
C HIS A 132 -6.44 -1.90 -5.49
N CYS A 133 -5.65 -1.84 -4.41
CA CYS A 133 -4.88 -2.95 -3.87
C CYS A 133 -5.59 -3.68 -2.72
N ARG A 134 -6.80 -3.27 -2.34
CA ARG A 134 -7.53 -3.85 -1.19
C ARG A 134 -7.67 -5.38 -1.30
N GLU A 135 -8.05 -5.87 -2.47
CA GLU A 135 -8.23 -7.31 -2.72
C GLU A 135 -6.92 -8.10 -2.72
N THR A 136 -5.83 -7.50 -3.23
CA THR A 136 -4.52 -8.15 -3.29
C THR A 136 -3.81 -8.16 -1.94
N LEU A 137 -4.02 -7.13 -1.13
CA LEU A 137 -3.56 -7.04 0.25
C LEU A 137 -4.34 -7.99 1.17
N ASN A 138 -5.67 -8.07 1.03
CA ASN A 138 -6.54 -8.98 1.77
C ASN A 138 -6.23 -9.01 3.29
N LEU A 139 -6.09 -7.82 3.86
CA LEU A 139 -5.84 -7.62 5.29
C LEU A 139 -7.15 -7.78 6.07
N LYS A 140 -7.07 -8.42 7.24
CA LYS A 140 -8.24 -8.76 8.06
C LYS A 140 -8.10 -8.22 9.46
N THR A 141 -9.22 -7.76 10.02
CA THR A 141 -9.26 -7.26 11.40
C THR A 141 -8.89 -8.37 12.37
N ASN A 142 -8.11 -8.02 13.40
CA ASN A 142 -7.54 -8.92 14.41
C ASN A 142 -6.55 -9.96 13.89
N ALA A 143 -6.19 -9.95 12.61
CA ALA A 143 -5.10 -10.76 12.08
C ALA A 143 -3.74 -10.07 12.31
N SER A 144 -2.71 -10.90 12.45
CA SER A 144 -1.31 -10.45 12.54
C SER A 144 -0.61 -10.61 11.20
N TYR A 145 0.35 -9.72 10.91
CA TYR A 145 1.10 -9.69 9.67
C TYR A 145 2.57 -9.36 9.92
N LEU A 146 3.46 -9.96 9.13
CA LEU A 146 4.84 -9.49 8.96
C LEU A 146 4.84 -8.43 7.87
N ILE A 147 5.30 -7.23 8.20
CA ILE A 147 5.44 -6.12 7.25
C ILE A 147 6.90 -5.66 7.20
N MET A 148 7.45 -5.61 6.00
CA MET A 148 8.75 -4.99 5.73
C MET A 148 8.56 -3.86 4.73
N GLY A 149 9.29 -2.76 4.93
CA GLY A 149 9.24 -1.64 4.00
C GLY A 149 10.55 -0.87 3.97
N THR A 150 10.68 -0.03 2.95
CA THR A 150 11.85 0.84 2.74
C THR A 150 11.70 2.16 3.48
N VAL A 151 12.77 2.95 3.52
CA VAL A 151 12.75 4.32 4.09
C VAL A 151 11.69 5.20 3.41
N LYS A 152 11.44 5.01 2.11
CA LYS A 152 10.44 5.79 1.36
C LYS A 152 9.01 5.48 1.80
N ASN A 153 8.78 4.29 2.34
CA ASN A 153 7.48 3.87 2.83
C ASN A 153 7.16 4.49 4.20
N ALA A 154 8.15 4.88 5.00
CA ALA A 154 7.93 5.46 6.32
C ALA A 154 8.04 6.99 6.28
N GLN A 155 7.00 7.69 6.72
CA GLN A 155 6.99 9.15 6.78
C GLN A 155 6.63 9.65 8.17
N LYS A 156 7.46 10.56 8.69
CA LYS A 156 7.15 11.31 9.92
C LYS A 156 6.10 12.39 9.61
N VAL A 157 4.94 12.32 10.27
CA VAL A 157 3.82 13.27 10.13
C VAL A 157 3.67 14.21 11.31
N GLY A 158 4.27 13.88 12.45
CA GLY A 158 4.21 14.71 13.64
C GLY A 158 5.38 14.45 14.58
N ARG A 159 5.36 15.06 15.78
CA ARG A 159 6.48 15.00 16.72
C ARG A 159 6.87 13.56 17.08
N ASN A 160 5.91 12.63 17.14
CA ASN A 160 6.06 11.19 17.38
C ASN A 160 5.04 10.32 16.58
N GLN A 161 4.58 10.81 15.44
CA GLN A 161 3.62 10.12 14.58
C GLN A 161 4.29 9.77 13.26
N TYR A 162 4.15 8.50 12.88
CA TYR A 162 4.65 7.95 11.63
C TYR A 162 3.50 7.28 10.88
N GLU A 163 3.51 7.48 9.57
CA GLU A 163 2.66 6.81 8.60
C GLU A 163 3.51 5.89 7.73
N TYR A 164 2.93 4.76 7.35
CA TYR A 164 3.60 3.75 6.54
C TYR A 164 2.80 3.46 5.28
N LEU A 165 3.39 3.65 4.10
CA LEU A 165 2.76 3.36 2.82
C LEU A 165 3.03 1.92 2.39
N LEU A 166 1.97 1.14 2.22
CA LEU A 166 1.98 -0.21 1.63
C LEU A 166 2.00 -0.11 0.10
N GLY A 167 3.13 0.35 -0.45
CA GLY A 167 3.37 0.44 -1.91
C GLY A 167 4.20 -0.74 -2.42
N GLU A 168 4.33 -0.87 -3.74
CA GLU A 168 4.94 -1.99 -4.50
C GLU A 168 6.05 -2.79 -3.80
N GLN A 169 7.05 -2.10 -3.22
CA GLN A 169 8.22 -2.70 -2.59
C GLN A 169 7.99 -3.25 -1.17
N SER A 170 6.77 -3.15 -0.65
CA SER A 170 6.43 -3.63 0.69
C SER A 170 6.30 -5.15 0.70
N TRP A 171 6.89 -5.78 1.69
CA TRP A 171 6.66 -7.19 1.97
C TRP A 171 5.52 -7.32 2.96
N ILE A 172 4.51 -8.13 2.64
CA ILE A 172 3.33 -8.33 3.50
C ILE A 172 3.01 -9.81 3.52
N GLU A 173 3.01 -10.40 4.71
CA GLU A 173 2.80 -11.83 4.91
C GLU A 173 1.92 -12.06 6.13
N TYR A 174 0.97 -13.00 6.04
CA TYR A 174 0.11 -13.37 7.18
C TYR A 174 0.95 -14.06 8.25
N TRP A 175 0.82 -13.61 9.51
CA TRP A 175 1.47 -14.22 10.66
C TRP A 175 0.48 -15.12 11.39
N PRO A 176 0.61 -16.46 11.31
CA PRO A 176 -0.34 -17.39 11.91
C PRO A 176 -0.38 -17.28 13.43
N THR A 177 -1.56 -17.53 14.00
CA THR A 177 -1.72 -17.64 15.46
C THR A 177 -1.04 -18.90 16.00
N PRO A 178 -0.72 -18.96 17.31
CA PRO A 178 -0.12 -20.16 17.90
C PRO A 178 -0.95 -21.44 17.70
N LEU A 179 -2.28 -21.32 17.63
CA LEU A 179 -3.18 -22.43 17.32
C LEU A 179 -3.07 -22.86 15.85
N GLU A 180 -3.01 -21.91 14.92
CA GLU A 180 -2.83 -22.19 13.49
C GLU A 180 -1.47 -22.80 13.18
N CYS A 181 -0.42 -22.46 13.94
CA CYS A 181 0.92 -23.06 13.81
C CYS A 181 0.92 -24.59 14.04
N GLN A 182 -0.10 -25.16 14.68
CA GLN A 182 -0.24 -26.61 14.82
C GLN A 182 -0.68 -27.30 13.51
N ASN A 183 -1.19 -26.54 12.53
CA ASN A 183 -1.57 -27.06 11.22
C ASN A 183 -0.33 -27.18 10.31
N PRO A 184 -0.10 -28.31 9.62
CA PRO A 184 1.02 -28.49 8.69
C PRO A 184 1.13 -27.43 7.59
N LYS A 185 0.01 -26.76 7.26
CA LYS A 185 -0.03 -25.65 6.30
C LYS A 185 0.77 -24.42 6.79
N TYR A 186 0.80 -24.20 8.10
CA TYR A 186 1.43 -23.05 8.75
C TYR A 186 2.63 -23.44 9.62
N GLY A 187 2.84 -24.74 9.85
CA GLY A 187 4.03 -25.28 10.48
C GLY A 187 5.24 -25.15 9.56
N SER A 188 6.31 -24.55 10.09
CA SER A 188 7.63 -24.52 9.48
C SER A 188 8.18 -25.93 9.34
#